data_AF-A0A327JQC7-F1
#
_entry.id   AF-A0A327JQC7-F1
#
_cell.length_a   1.000
_cell.length_b   1.000
_cell.length_c   1.000
_cell.angle_alpha   90.00
_cell.angle_beta   90.00
_cell.angle_gamma   90.00
#
_symmetry.space_group_name_H-M   'P 1'
#
loop_
_entity.id
_entity.type
_entity.pdbx_description
1 polymer ?
#
loop_
_entity_poly.entity_id
_entity_poly.type
_entity_poly.pdbx_seq_one_letter_code
_entity_poly.pdbx_strand_id
1 'polypeptide(L)'
;MRLSLLALGGAAVVGLAIFGGPDEARAAGREDLRVKMVDECVFDLWKRPDQRESAATRCKCAASSAVKKLSAADIADEPFFGDGLTSTQSDALKASLKSCN
;
A
#
# COMPACT_ATOMS: atom_id res chain seq x y z
N MET A 1 -3.41 14.98 63.68
CA MET A 1 -2.52 15.48 62.61
C MET A 1 -2.73 14.65 61.35
N ARG A 2 -3.11 15.33 60.27
CA ARG A 2 -2.97 15.00 58.84
C ARG A 2 -3.58 13.71 58.25
N LEU A 3 -4.52 13.98 57.35
CA LEU A 3 -5.18 13.20 56.31
C LEU A 3 -4.21 12.76 55.19
N SER A 4 -4.33 11.55 54.66
CA SER A 4 -3.98 11.13 53.27
C SER A 4 -4.72 9.81 52.97
N LEU A 5 -5.98 9.83 52.53
CA LEU A 5 -6.49 9.81 51.14
C LEU A 5 -5.63 9.14 50.06
N LEU A 6 -6.29 8.21 49.35
CA LEU A 6 -6.07 7.70 47.98
C LEU A 6 -4.90 6.71 47.80
N ALA A 7 -5.05 5.55 47.15
CA ALA A 7 -5.85 5.33 45.95
C ALA A 7 -6.51 3.94 45.89
N LEU A 8 -7.83 3.97 45.64
CA LEU A 8 -8.52 2.96 44.83
C LEU A 8 -7.86 2.86 43.46
N GLY A 9 -7.88 1.68 42.86
CA GLY A 9 -7.77 1.57 41.40
C GLY A 9 -6.92 0.41 40.90
N GLY A 10 -7.21 -0.80 41.36
CA GLY A 10 -6.89 -1.98 40.56
C GLY A 10 -7.74 -1.95 39.29
N ALA A 11 -7.14 -1.52 38.19
CA ALA A 11 -7.66 -1.74 36.84
C ALA A 11 -6.57 -2.45 36.04
N ALA A 12 -6.57 -3.78 36.14
CA ALA A 12 -5.95 -4.63 35.14
C ALA A 12 -6.69 -4.42 33.82
N VAL A 13 -6.22 -3.47 33.01
CA VAL A 13 -6.59 -3.41 31.59
C VAL A 13 -5.81 -4.51 30.87
N VAL A 14 -6.36 -5.72 30.94
CA VAL A 14 -6.15 -6.72 29.89
C VAL A 14 -6.91 -6.20 28.67
N GLY A 15 -6.21 -5.41 27.87
CA GLY A 15 -6.63 -5.00 26.53
C GLY A 15 -5.81 -5.76 25.51
N LEU A 16 -6.29 -6.94 25.14
CA LEU A 16 -5.77 -7.80 24.10
C LEU A 16 -5.85 -7.10 22.73
N ALA A 17 -4.86 -7.40 21.87
CA ALA A 17 -4.76 -7.11 20.44
C ALA A 17 -4.31 -5.71 20.03
N ILE A 18 -3.03 -5.59 19.62
CA ILE A 18 -2.68 -5.21 18.24
C ILE A 18 -1.42 -5.99 17.85
N PHE A 19 -1.57 -7.26 17.44
CA PHE A 19 -0.54 -7.98 16.67
C PHE A 19 -0.53 -7.43 15.24
N GLY A 20 -0.17 -6.17 15.11
CA GLY A 20 -0.06 -5.45 13.86
C GLY A 20 1.05 -4.46 14.03
N GLY A 21 2.29 -4.95 13.97
CA GLY A 21 3.45 -4.08 14.05
C GLY A 21 3.38 -2.99 12.96
N PRO A 22 4.10 -1.88 13.11
CA PRO A 22 4.18 -0.86 12.07
C PRO A 22 4.75 -1.42 10.75
N ASP A 23 5.33 -2.62 10.76
CA ASP A 23 5.72 -3.40 9.58
C ASP A 23 4.52 -4.06 8.87
N GLU A 24 3.52 -4.54 9.61
CA GLU A 24 2.31 -5.16 9.06
C GLU A 24 1.41 -4.12 8.37
N ALA A 25 1.22 -2.96 8.99
CA ALA A 25 0.49 -1.85 8.37
C ALA A 25 1.17 -1.35 7.08
N ARG A 26 2.52 -1.32 7.07
CA ARG A 26 3.30 -0.98 5.86
C ARG A 26 3.27 -2.09 4.80
N ALA A 27 3.19 -3.35 5.21
CA ALA A 27 3.05 -4.48 4.30
C ALA A 27 1.66 -4.47 3.65
N ALA A 28 0.60 -4.22 4.43
CA ALA A 28 -0.75 -4.04 3.93
C ALA A 28 -0.84 -2.88 2.92
N GLY A 29 -0.33 -1.69 3.26
CA GLY A 29 -0.35 -0.55 2.33
C GLY A 29 0.45 -0.79 1.04
N ARG A 30 1.57 -1.54 1.11
CA ARG A 30 2.31 -1.95 -0.09
C ARG A 30 1.51 -2.89 -0.99
N GLU A 31 0.79 -3.83 -0.38
CA GLU A 31 0.01 -4.80 -1.13
C GLU A 31 -1.21 -4.14 -1.78
N ASP A 32 -1.91 -3.26 -1.04
CA ASP A 32 -3.03 -2.48 -1.57
C ASP A 32 -2.60 -1.62 -2.76
N LEU A 33 -1.48 -0.88 -2.62
CA LEU A 33 -0.92 -0.10 -3.71
C LEU A 33 -0.49 -0.99 -4.89
N ARG A 34 0.08 -2.17 -4.62
CA ARG A 34 0.47 -3.12 -5.68
C ARG A 34 -0.75 -3.58 -6.48
N VAL A 35 -1.87 -3.89 -5.81
CA VAL A 35 -3.11 -4.29 -6.45
C VAL A 35 -3.67 -3.14 -7.30
N LYS A 36 -3.71 -1.93 -6.73
CA LYS A 36 -4.15 -0.72 -7.45
C LYS A 36 -3.32 -0.43 -8.70
N MET A 37 -1.99 -0.57 -8.60
CA MET A 37 -1.09 -0.45 -9.74
C MET A 37 -1.33 -1.52 -10.82
N VAL A 38 -1.65 -2.76 -10.42
CA VAL A 38 -2.00 -3.81 -11.38
C VAL A 38 -3.29 -3.47 -12.10
N ASP A 39 -4.32 -3.04 -11.38
CA ASP A 39 -5.63 -2.72 -11.96
C ASP A 39 -5.53 -1.60 -13.01
N GLU A 40 -4.91 -0.48 -12.65
CA GLU A 40 -4.67 0.67 -13.54
C GLU A 40 -3.85 0.27 -14.78
N CYS A 41 -2.77 -0.49 -14.58
CA CYS A 41 -1.93 -0.95 -15.68
C CYS A 41 -2.67 -1.90 -16.63
N VAL A 42 -3.40 -2.87 -16.08
CA VAL A 42 -4.17 -3.84 -16.87
C VAL A 42 -5.26 -3.11 -17.64
N PHE A 43 -5.95 -2.16 -17.01
CA PHE A 43 -6.95 -1.34 -17.67
C PHE A 43 -6.37 -0.52 -18.83
N ASP A 44 -5.18 0.09 -18.68
CA ASP A 44 -4.52 0.81 -19.79
C ASP A 44 -4.10 -0.11 -20.93
N LEU A 45 -3.44 -1.24 -20.62
CA LEU A 45 -2.99 -2.18 -21.63
C LEU A 45 -4.16 -2.92 -22.29
N TRP A 46 -5.27 -3.15 -21.58
CA TRP A 46 -6.45 -3.80 -22.15
C TRP A 46 -7.12 -2.96 -23.23
N LYS A 47 -7.00 -1.63 -23.16
CA LYS A 47 -7.44 -0.72 -24.23
C LYS A 47 -6.63 -0.90 -25.52
N ARG A 48 -5.45 -1.53 -25.45
CA ARG A 48 -4.54 -1.76 -26.58
C ARG A 48 -4.64 -3.23 -27.04
N PRO A 49 -5.26 -3.51 -28.20
CA PRO A 49 -5.55 -4.88 -28.61
C PRO A 49 -4.30 -5.76 -28.76
N ASP A 50 -3.16 -5.17 -29.13
CA ASP A 50 -1.85 -5.83 -29.27
C ASP A 50 -1.20 -6.24 -27.94
N GLN A 51 -1.66 -5.69 -26.81
CA GLN A 51 -1.06 -5.89 -25.49
C GLN A 51 -1.91 -6.72 -24.54
N ARG A 52 -3.15 -7.07 -24.91
CA ARG A 52 -4.15 -7.68 -23.99
C ARG A 52 -3.67 -8.97 -23.35
N GLU A 53 -3.06 -9.86 -24.13
CA GLU A 53 -2.66 -11.19 -23.66
C GLU A 53 -1.50 -11.14 -22.66
N SER A 54 -0.59 -10.16 -22.82
CA SER A 54 0.55 -9.99 -21.91
C SER A 54 0.27 -9.01 -20.77
N ALA A 55 -0.85 -8.29 -20.80
CA ALA A 55 -1.18 -7.22 -19.87
C ALA A 55 -1.07 -7.67 -18.40
N ALA A 56 -1.74 -8.76 -18.03
CA ALA A 56 -1.73 -9.24 -16.64
C ALA A 56 -0.32 -9.57 -16.14
N THR A 57 0.48 -10.27 -16.94
CA THR A 57 1.84 -10.68 -16.60
C THR A 57 2.77 -9.48 -16.48
N ARG A 58 2.75 -8.58 -17.48
CA ARG A 58 3.58 -7.38 -17.51
C ARG A 58 3.25 -6.43 -16.36
N CYS A 59 1.97 -6.21 -16.11
CA CYS A 59 1.51 -5.34 -15.03
C CYS A 59 1.82 -5.92 -13.64
N LYS A 60 1.68 -7.24 -13.44
CA LYS A 60 2.07 -7.89 -12.18
C LYS A 60 3.56 -7.73 -11.89
N CYS A 61 4.41 -7.92 -12.90
CA CYS A 61 5.85 -7.68 -12.79
C CYS A 61 6.15 -6.20 -12.48
N ALA A 62 5.54 -5.29 -13.24
CA ALA A 62 5.79 -3.86 -13.12
C ALA A 62 5.36 -3.31 -11.75
N ALA A 63 4.16 -3.64 -11.29
CA ALA A 63 3.63 -3.23 -9.99
C ALA A 63 4.50 -3.77 -8.84
N SER A 64 4.87 -5.06 -8.88
CA SER A 64 5.73 -5.67 -7.86
C SER A 64 7.13 -5.04 -7.80
N SER A 65 7.66 -4.59 -8.94
CA SER A 65 8.92 -3.84 -9.01
C SER A 65 8.76 -2.40 -8.54
N ALA A 66 7.66 -1.74 -8.90
CA ALA A 66 7.40 -0.33 -8.56
C ALA A 66 7.26 -0.14 -7.05
N VAL A 67 6.43 -0.93 -6.37
CA VAL A 67 6.22 -0.81 -4.92
C VAL A 67 7.48 -1.06 -4.09
N LYS A 68 8.46 -1.80 -4.63
CA LYS A 68 9.78 -2.02 -3.98
C LYS A 68 10.70 -0.80 -4.09
N LYS A 69 10.47 0.07 -5.06
CA LYS A 69 11.28 1.28 -5.32
C LYS A 69 10.70 2.52 -4.63
N LEU A 70 9.44 2.47 -4.20
CA LEU A 70 8.76 3.57 -3.53
C LEU A 70 9.16 3.66 -2.05
N SER A 71 9.24 4.88 -1.55
CA SER A 71 9.42 5.12 -0.12
C SER A 71 8.13 4.79 0.64
N ALA A 72 8.24 4.60 1.96
CA ALA A 72 7.05 4.39 2.80
C ALA A 72 6.09 5.58 2.77
N ALA A 73 6.58 6.79 2.52
CA ALA A 73 5.75 7.98 2.36
C ALA A 73 4.96 7.92 1.05
N ASP A 74 5.61 7.56 -0.06
CA ASP A 74 4.94 7.44 -1.36
C ASP A 74 3.93 6.29 -1.42
N ILE A 75 4.13 5.25 -0.59
CA ILE A 75 3.17 4.14 -0.44
C ILE A 75 1.95 4.57 0.36
N ALA A 76 2.13 5.41 1.38
CA ALA A 76 1.05 5.93 2.20
C ALA A 76 0.33 7.13 1.56
N ASP A 77 0.89 7.69 0.50
CA ASP A 77 0.32 8.77 -0.29
C ASP A 77 -0.84 8.24 -1.15
N GLU A 78 -1.99 8.07 -0.52
CA GLU A 78 -3.22 7.72 -1.20
C GLU A 78 -3.94 9.01 -1.64
N PRO A 79 -4.19 9.20 -2.94
CA PRO A 79 -4.93 10.35 -3.39
C PRO A 79 -6.37 10.28 -2.91
N PHE A 80 -7.02 11.44 -2.83
CA PHE A 80 -8.40 11.56 -2.35
C PHE A 80 -9.33 10.66 -3.19
N PHE A 81 -10.33 10.04 -2.55
CA PHE A 81 -11.18 8.99 -3.13
C PHE A 81 -11.44 9.13 -4.64
N GLY A 82 -10.89 8.20 -5.42
CA GLY A 82 -11.13 8.08 -6.87
C GLY A 82 -10.00 8.56 -7.78
N ASP A 83 -8.98 9.25 -7.26
CA ASP A 83 -7.92 9.88 -8.09
C ASP A 83 -6.80 8.94 -8.60
N GLY A 84 -7.05 7.63 -8.70
CA GLY A 84 -6.09 6.69 -9.28
C GLY A 84 -4.75 6.64 -8.53
N LEU A 85 -3.63 6.49 -9.25
CA LEU A 85 -2.27 6.56 -8.69
C LEU A 85 -1.77 8.00 -8.65
N THR A 86 -0.95 8.34 -7.65
CA THR A 86 -0.22 9.62 -7.66
C THR A 86 0.79 9.68 -8.81
N SER A 87 1.33 10.88 -9.10
CA SER A 87 2.34 11.05 -10.15
C SER A 87 3.58 10.18 -9.88
N THR A 88 4.08 10.18 -8.64
CA THR A 88 5.24 9.37 -8.23
C THR A 88 4.99 7.87 -8.40
N GLN A 89 3.82 7.39 -7.97
CA GLN A 89 3.42 5.99 -8.12
C GLN A 89 3.28 5.60 -9.59
N SER A 90 2.66 6.46 -10.40
CA SER A 90 2.49 6.29 -11.84
C SER A 90 3.82 6.22 -12.58
N ASP A 91 4.77 7.09 -12.23
CA ASP A 91 6.09 7.12 -12.83
C ASP A 91 6.92 5.88 -12.45
N ALA A 92 6.84 5.44 -11.20
CA ALA A 92 7.47 4.20 -10.75
C ALA A 92 6.93 2.96 -11.50
N LEU A 93 5.62 2.93 -11.75
CA LEU A 93 4.95 1.89 -12.51
C LEU A 93 5.39 1.89 -13.98
N LYS A 94 5.34 3.06 -14.66
CA LYS A 94 5.80 3.21 -16.05
C LYS A 94 7.28 2.85 -16.22
N ALA A 95 8.12 3.27 -15.28
CA ALA A 95 9.54 2.92 -15.29
C ALA A 95 9.75 1.41 -15.16
N SER A 96 9.00 0.75 -14.28
CA SER A 96 9.09 -0.70 -14.09
C SER A 96 8.48 -1.51 -15.25
N LEU A 97 7.47 -0.98 -15.93
CA LEU A 97 6.85 -1.64 -17.09
C LEU A 97 7.82 -1.80 -18.27
N LYS A 98 8.79 -0.89 -18.42
CA LYS A 98 9.84 -0.99 -19.45
C LYS A 98 10.75 -2.21 -19.27
N SER A 99 10.88 -2.70 -18.03
CA SER A 99 11.68 -3.89 -17.71
C SER A 99 10.86 -5.19 -17.67
N CYS A 100 9.55 -5.13 -17.92
CA CYS A 100 8.64 -6.27 -17.86
C CYS A 100 8.02 -6.54 -19.24
N ASN A 101 8.44 -7.65 -19.87
CA ASN A 101 7.94 -8.14 -21.15
C ASN A 101 6.99 -9.32 -20.95
#